data_AF-A0AAD5FM51-F1
#
_entry.id   AF-A0AAD5FM51-F1
#
_cell.length_a   1.000
_cell.length_b   1.000
_cell.length_c   1.000
_cell.angle_alpha   90.00
_cell.angle_beta   90.00
_cell.angle_gamma   90.00
#
_symmetry.space_group_name_H-M   'P 1'
#
loop_
_entity.id
_entity.type
_entity.pdbx_description
1 polymer ?
#
loop_
_entity_poly.entity_id
_entity_poly.type
_entity_poly.pdbx_seq_one_letter_code
_entity_poly.pdbx_strand_id
1 'polypeptide(L)'
;PAKKRTTEDSSRVRTLNSILYKAISDLLSSHELHPEIPSYNVEITKVSLLADHTACRIYWKTSLSSNRDAQIQKILNKCAPRIRYLLVSQQILGSVPPLVFVLDKQYAALKEVENLLKIADYGPGEDSEKIVLEDAENKPRISFHRTREHTVEKKRVVLGIDHDALYKQIEDYKQRFDPRDSDSQLNNSGSLTQEQLDLLAEIRKQKLIEKKKRKAKKMKDDDITPKEFLLRRQLQEQDEQDE
;
A
#
# COMPACT_ATOMS: atom_id res chain seq x y z
N PRO A 1 -24.62 3.80 -18.90
CA PRO A 1 -24.99 5.03 -18.13
C PRO A 1 -24.83 4.80 -16.62
N ALA A 2 -23.78 5.38 -16.02
CA ALA A 2 -23.53 5.27 -14.58
C ALA A 2 -24.48 6.22 -13.82
N LYS A 3 -25.47 5.66 -13.12
CA LYS A 3 -26.36 6.43 -12.24
C LYS A 3 -25.52 7.10 -11.15
N LYS A 4 -25.69 8.41 -10.96
CA LYS A 4 -25.13 9.14 -9.82
C LYS A 4 -25.72 8.52 -8.55
N ARG A 5 -24.86 8.00 -7.69
CA ARG A 5 -25.25 7.34 -6.44
C ARG A 5 -25.85 8.40 -5.51
N THR A 6 -27.00 8.11 -4.92
CA THR A 6 -27.55 8.97 -3.87
C THR A 6 -26.65 8.85 -2.63
N THR A 7 -26.57 9.91 -1.82
CA THR A 7 -25.82 9.90 -0.56
C THR A 7 -26.35 8.84 0.42
N GLU A 8 -27.65 8.57 0.36
CA GLU A 8 -28.34 7.54 1.12
C GLU A 8 -27.92 6.11 0.74
N ASP A 9 -27.70 5.84 -0.55
CA ASP A 9 -27.13 4.55 -0.96
C ASP A 9 -25.72 4.35 -0.39
N SER A 10 -24.94 5.42 -0.26
CA SER A 10 -23.62 5.35 0.36
C SER A 10 -23.68 5.09 1.87
N SER A 11 -24.65 5.63 2.60
CA SER A 11 -24.81 5.37 4.04
C SER A 11 -25.33 3.96 4.29
N ARG A 12 -26.33 3.52 3.52
CA ARG A 12 -26.88 2.16 3.58
C ARG A 12 -25.81 1.11 3.31
N VAL A 13 -25.02 1.27 2.24
CA VAL A 13 -23.93 0.32 1.92
C VAL A 13 -22.87 0.28 3.03
N ARG A 14 -22.57 1.42 3.67
CA ARG A 14 -21.64 1.45 4.81
C ARG A 14 -22.17 0.63 6.00
N THR A 15 -23.45 0.81 6.34
CA THR A 15 -24.10 0.04 7.41
C THR A 15 -24.11 -1.44 7.09
N LEU A 16 -24.48 -1.82 5.86
CA LEU A 16 -24.48 -3.22 5.41
C LEU A 16 -23.08 -3.84 5.46
N ASN A 17 -22.04 -3.13 5.01
CA ASN A 17 -20.67 -3.60 5.09
C ASN A 17 -20.25 -3.86 6.56
N SER A 18 -20.67 -2.99 7.49
CA SER A 18 -20.37 -3.18 8.91
C SER A 18 -21.11 -4.39 9.51
N ILE A 19 -22.38 -4.60 9.14
CA ILE A 19 -23.17 -5.75 9.60
C ILE A 19 -22.56 -7.04 9.06
N LEU A 20 -22.27 -7.08 7.75
CA LEU A 20 -21.63 -8.23 7.11
C LEU A 20 -20.26 -8.53 7.71
N TYR A 21 -19.45 -7.50 7.97
CA TYR A 21 -18.15 -7.67 8.62
C TYR A 21 -18.29 -8.37 9.97
N LYS A 22 -19.21 -7.91 10.83
CA LYS A 22 -19.44 -8.52 12.15
C LYS A 22 -19.93 -9.96 12.02
N ALA A 23 -21.01 -10.18 11.27
CA ALA A 23 -21.59 -11.51 11.12
C ALA A 23 -20.61 -12.54 10.55
N ILE A 24 -19.80 -12.16 9.54
CA ILE A 24 -18.81 -13.07 8.97
C ILE A 24 -17.65 -13.30 9.96
N SER A 25 -17.20 -12.27 10.69
CA SER A 25 -16.16 -12.43 11.71
C SER A 25 -16.61 -13.36 12.85
N ASP A 26 -17.87 -13.24 13.28
CA ASP A 26 -18.48 -14.10 14.29
C ASP A 26 -18.59 -15.55 13.78
N LEU A 27 -18.98 -15.73 12.51
CA LEU A 27 -19.04 -17.06 11.88
C LEU A 27 -17.66 -17.71 11.71
N LEU A 28 -16.62 -16.95 11.37
CA LEU A 28 -15.25 -17.47 11.27
C LEU A 28 -14.67 -17.83 12.64
N SER A 29 -15.08 -17.10 13.69
CA SER A 29 -14.72 -17.40 15.08
C SER A 29 -15.48 -18.63 15.61
N SER A 30 -16.64 -18.94 15.02
CA SER A 30 -17.46 -20.09 15.38
C SER A 30 -16.96 -21.38 14.71
N HIS A 31 -17.08 -22.52 15.40
CA HIS A 31 -16.64 -23.82 14.88
C HIS A 31 -17.62 -24.47 13.86
N GLU A 32 -18.58 -23.69 13.35
CA GLU A 32 -19.73 -24.17 12.55
C GLU A 32 -19.43 -24.36 11.05
N LEU A 33 -18.24 -23.97 10.59
CA LEU A 33 -17.89 -23.91 9.17
C LEU A 33 -16.93 -25.02 8.74
N HIS A 34 -15.78 -25.10 9.40
CA HIS A 34 -14.73 -26.09 9.13
C HIS A 34 -13.82 -26.17 10.36
N PRO A 35 -13.41 -27.37 10.80
CA PRO A 35 -12.61 -27.52 12.00
C PRO A 35 -11.24 -26.84 11.90
N GLU A 36 -10.71 -26.69 10.68
CA GLU A 36 -9.40 -26.07 10.45
C GLU A 36 -9.41 -24.54 10.41
N ILE A 37 -10.57 -23.87 10.22
CA ILE A 37 -10.62 -22.39 10.14
C ILE A 37 -10.08 -21.74 11.43
N PRO A 38 -10.52 -22.16 12.63
CA PRO A 38 -9.98 -21.63 13.88
C PRO A 38 -8.49 -21.91 14.05
N SER A 39 -7.97 -23.02 13.52
CA SER A 39 -6.54 -23.35 13.59
C SER A 39 -5.66 -22.38 12.80
N TYR A 40 -6.19 -21.79 11.73
CA TYR A 40 -5.47 -20.82 10.90
C TYR A 40 -5.59 -19.36 11.38
N ASN A 41 -6.37 -19.09 12.45
CA ASN A 41 -6.59 -17.72 12.98
C ASN A 41 -6.88 -16.69 11.87
N VAL A 42 -7.81 -17.02 10.96
CA VAL A 42 -8.14 -16.16 9.82
C VAL A 42 -8.87 -14.90 10.31
N GLU A 43 -8.27 -13.74 10.06
CA GLU A 43 -8.86 -12.45 10.41
C GLU A 43 -9.28 -11.67 9.17
N ILE A 44 -10.48 -11.08 9.23
CA ILE A 44 -11.02 -10.22 8.18
C ILE A 44 -10.50 -8.79 8.38
N THR A 45 -10.03 -8.16 7.31
CA THR A 45 -9.58 -6.76 7.33
C THR A 45 -10.65 -5.82 6.83
N LYS A 46 -11.40 -6.22 5.80
CA LYS A 46 -12.42 -5.36 5.18
C LYS A 46 -13.49 -6.17 4.48
N VAL A 47 -14.73 -5.67 4.49
CA VAL A 47 -15.80 -6.16 3.62
C VAL A 47 -16.24 -5.03 2.70
N SER A 48 -16.40 -5.36 1.41
CA SER A 48 -16.83 -4.42 0.39
C SER A 48 -17.91 -5.05 -0.46
N LEU A 49 -19.14 -4.61 -0.23
CA LEU A 49 -20.26 -4.88 -1.13
C LEU A 49 -20.11 -4.02 -2.39
N LEU A 50 -20.28 -4.64 -3.56
CA LEU A 50 -20.30 -3.91 -4.82
C LEU A 50 -21.56 -3.01 -4.88
N ALA A 51 -21.46 -1.84 -5.51
CA ALA A 51 -22.59 -0.91 -5.64
C ALA A 51 -23.79 -1.54 -6.36
N ASP A 52 -23.52 -2.46 -7.30
CA ASP A 52 -24.55 -3.20 -8.04
C ASP A 52 -25.08 -4.41 -7.26
N HIS A 53 -24.70 -4.57 -5.98
CA HIS A 53 -25.02 -5.69 -5.09
C HIS A 53 -24.78 -7.08 -5.72
N THR A 54 -23.95 -7.16 -6.76
CA THR A 54 -23.75 -8.40 -7.52
C THR A 54 -22.78 -9.34 -6.84
N ALA A 55 -21.85 -8.80 -6.04
CA ALA A 55 -20.85 -9.59 -5.33
C ALA A 55 -20.44 -8.89 -4.02
N CYS A 56 -20.07 -9.69 -3.03
CA CYS A 56 -19.50 -9.24 -1.77
C CYS A 56 -18.03 -9.67 -1.71
N ARG A 57 -17.11 -8.70 -1.64
CA ARG A 57 -15.67 -8.95 -1.53
C ARG A 57 -15.25 -8.88 -0.08
N ILE A 58 -14.65 -9.95 0.41
CA ILE A 58 -14.17 -10.07 1.79
C ILE A 58 -12.65 -10.13 1.72
N TYR A 59 -12.00 -9.16 2.36
CA TYR A 59 -10.55 -9.05 2.43
C TYR A 59 -10.06 -9.63 3.75
N TRP A 60 -9.05 -10.49 3.70
CA TRP A 60 -8.50 -11.18 4.87
C TRP A 60 -6.97 -11.02 4.93
N LYS A 61 -6.42 -11.21 6.14
CA LYS A 61 -4.99 -11.01 6.44
C LYS A 61 -4.10 -12.12 5.87
N THR A 62 -3.07 -11.76 5.11
CA THR A 62 -2.02 -12.70 4.66
C THR A 62 -1.11 -13.13 5.81
N SER A 63 -0.67 -14.40 5.80
CA SER A 63 0.26 -14.97 6.77
C SER A 63 1.72 -15.01 6.28
N LEU A 64 2.07 -14.24 5.24
CA LEU A 64 3.42 -14.11 4.64
C LEU A 64 3.99 -15.40 3.98
N SER A 65 3.43 -16.57 4.31
CA SER A 65 3.75 -17.85 3.68
C SER A 65 2.77 -18.15 2.56
N SER A 66 3.25 -18.10 1.31
CA SER A 66 2.42 -18.30 0.12
C SER A 66 1.73 -19.66 0.08
N ASN A 67 2.37 -20.71 0.61
CA ASN A 67 1.77 -22.06 0.69
C ASN A 67 0.58 -22.09 1.65
N ARG A 68 0.76 -21.56 2.87
CA ARG A 68 -0.35 -21.48 3.86
C ARG A 68 -1.49 -20.61 3.34
N ASP A 69 -1.19 -19.47 2.74
CA ASP A 69 -2.21 -18.56 2.22
C ASP A 69 -3.04 -19.23 1.12
N ALA A 70 -2.42 -20.05 0.27
CA ALA A 70 -3.14 -20.82 -0.77
C ALA A 70 -4.06 -21.89 -0.17
N GLN A 71 -3.64 -22.57 0.90
CA GLN A 71 -4.49 -23.54 1.62
C GLN A 71 -5.69 -22.84 2.28
N ILE A 72 -5.45 -21.74 2.99
CA ILE A 72 -6.49 -20.93 3.62
C ILE A 72 -7.50 -20.45 2.57
N GLN A 73 -7.02 -19.93 1.44
CA GLN A 73 -7.88 -19.46 0.34
C GLN A 73 -8.78 -20.59 -0.21
N LYS A 74 -8.26 -21.82 -0.36
CA LYS A 74 -9.05 -22.98 -0.80
C LYS A 74 -10.16 -23.31 0.20
N ILE A 75 -9.83 -23.32 1.49
CA ILE A 75 -10.80 -23.60 2.56
C ILE A 75 -11.88 -22.52 2.61
N LEU A 76 -11.49 -21.24 2.59
CA LEU A 76 -12.44 -20.12 2.58
C LEU A 76 -13.39 -20.17 1.38
N ASN A 77 -12.87 -20.50 0.18
CA ASN A 77 -13.70 -20.67 -1.01
C ASN A 77 -14.68 -21.84 -0.88
N LYS A 78 -14.25 -22.96 -0.28
CA LYS A 78 -15.12 -24.12 0.00
C LYS A 78 -16.21 -23.77 1.00
N CYS A 79 -15.91 -22.94 1.99
CA CYS A 79 -16.85 -22.50 3.02
C CYS A 79 -17.75 -21.33 2.55
N ALA A 80 -17.40 -20.60 1.49
CA ALA A 80 -18.14 -19.42 1.04
C ALA A 80 -19.65 -19.66 0.81
N PRO A 81 -20.09 -20.75 0.16
CA PRO A 81 -21.52 -21.03 0.00
C PRO A 81 -22.22 -21.33 1.34
N ARG A 82 -21.51 -22.02 2.26
CA ARG A 82 -22.03 -22.35 3.59
C ARG A 82 -22.18 -21.09 4.44
N ILE A 83 -21.19 -20.21 4.43
CA ILE A 83 -21.25 -18.90 5.10
C ILE A 83 -22.44 -18.11 4.55
N ARG A 84 -22.59 -18.04 3.22
CA ARG A 84 -23.73 -17.35 2.59
C ARG A 84 -25.06 -17.90 3.07
N TYR A 85 -25.23 -19.22 3.14
CA TYR A 85 -26.43 -19.84 3.66
C TYR A 85 -26.72 -19.43 5.11
N LEU A 86 -25.70 -19.44 5.97
CA LEU A 86 -25.85 -19.04 7.38
C LEU A 86 -26.22 -17.56 7.51
N LEU A 87 -25.60 -16.67 6.74
CA LEU A 87 -25.96 -15.26 6.69
C LEU A 87 -27.44 -15.08 6.27
N VAL A 88 -27.91 -15.82 5.26
CA VAL A 88 -29.32 -15.79 4.86
C VAL A 88 -30.24 -16.29 5.99
N SER A 89 -29.87 -17.37 6.70
CA SER A 89 -30.66 -17.89 7.82
C SER A 89 -30.73 -16.92 9.01
N GLN A 90 -29.69 -16.12 9.23
CA GLN A 90 -29.65 -15.06 10.24
C GLN A 90 -30.43 -13.81 9.83
N GLN A 91 -31.03 -13.80 8.63
CA GLN A 91 -31.83 -12.69 8.08
C GLN A 91 -31.13 -11.33 8.09
N ILE A 92 -29.80 -11.28 8.06
CA ILE A 92 -29.06 -10.01 8.08
C ILE A 92 -29.28 -9.16 6.81
N LEU A 93 -29.70 -9.81 5.71
CA LEU A 93 -30.00 -9.17 4.43
C LEU A 93 -31.06 -9.99 3.68
N GLY A 94 -32.00 -9.34 3.02
CA GLY A 94 -33.05 -10.03 2.25
C GLY A 94 -32.53 -10.91 1.10
N SER A 95 -31.40 -10.55 0.50
CA SER A 95 -30.69 -11.39 -0.47
C SER A 95 -29.19 -11.16 -0.39
N VAL A 96 -28.44 -12.17 0.05
CA VAL A 96 -26.98 -12.11 0.18
C VAL A 96 -26.32 -12.47 -1.16
N PRO A 97 -25.49 -11.58 -1.74
CA PRO A 97 -24.75 -11.87 -2.98
C PRO A 97 -23.71 -12.97 -2.79
N PRO A 98 -23.15 -13.52 -3.89
CA PRO A 98 -22.00 -14.41 -3.81
C PRO A 98 -20.84 -13.77 -3.04
N LEU A 99 -20.27 -14.54 -2.11
CA LEU A 99 -19.13 -14.12 -1.30
C LEU A 99 -17.83 -14.52 -2.02
N VAL A 100 -16.91 -13.56 -2.14
CA VAL A 100 -15.59 -13.76 -2.75
C VAL A 100 -14.53 -13.36 -1.75
N PHE A 101 -13.69 -14.32 -1.35
CA PHE A 101 -12.54 -14.07 -0.48
C PHE A 101 -11.35 -13.60 -1.30
N VAL A 102 -10.71 -12.52 -0.85
CA VAL A 102 -9.59 -11.87 -1.52
C VAL A 102 -8.52 -11.57 -0.49
N LEU A 103 -7.26 -11.86 -0.83
CA LEU A 103 -6.11 -11.46 0.00
C LEU A 103 -5.99 -9.93 0.06
N ASP A 104 -5.80 -9.39 1.26
CA ASP A 104 -5.57 -7.97 1.43
C ASP A 104 -4.13 -7.59 1.04
N LYS A 105 -3.99 -6.99 -0.15
CA LYS A 105 -2.72 -6.49 -0.68
C LYS A 105 -2.15 -5.33 0.15
N GLN A 106 -3.01 -4.49 0.73
CA GLN A 106 -2.55 -3.38 1.57
C GLN A 106 -1.97 -3.91 2.87
N TYR A 107 -2.65 -4.89 3.47
CA TYR A 107 -2.12 -5.58 4.64
C TYR A 107 -0.81 -6.31 4.33
N ALA A 108 -0.72 -6.99 3.17
CA ALA A 108 0.51 -7.65 2.74
C ALA A 108 1.69 -6.68 2.61
N ALA A 109 1.47 -5.52 1.99
CA ALA A 109 2.51 -4.49 1.85
C ALA A 109 2.94 -3.92 3.20
N LEU A 110 1.99 -3.65 4.10
CA LEU A 110 2.30 -3.21 5.46
C LEU A 110 3.10 -4.27 6.22
N LYS A 111 2.73 -5.55 6.05
CA LYS A 111 3.41 -6.65 6.73
C LYS A 111 4.83 -6.86 6.25
N GLU A 112 5.07 -6.68 4.95
CA GLU A 112 6.43 -6.71 4.40
C GLU A 112 7.28 -5.57 4.94
N VAL A 113 6.72 -4.35 5.03
CA VAL A 113 7.42 -3.22 5.65
C VAL A 113 7.75 -3.50 7.12
N GLU A 114 6.81 -4.06 7.89
CA GLU A 114 7.07 -4.49 9.27
C GLU A 114 8.19 -5.54 9.34
N ASN A 115 8.23 -6.49 8.40
CA ASN A 115 9.26 -7.51 8.34
C ASN A 115 10.65 -6.89 8.06
N LEU A 116 10.72 -5.99 7.08
CA LEU A 116 11.95 -5.27 6.75
C LEU A 116 12.43 -4.38 7.91
N LEU A 117 11.50 -3.70 8.60
CA LEU A 117 11.82 -2.92 9.80
C LEU A 117 12.39 -3.80 10.91
N LYS A 118 11.78 -4.98 11.14
CA LYS A 118 12.32 -5.94 12.11
C LYS A 118 13.72 -6.41 11.75
N ILE A 119 13.98 -6.68 10.47
CA ILE A 119 15.32 -7.08 10.00
C ILE A 119 16.33 -5.94 10.19
N ALA A 120 15.91 -4.68 10.01
CA ALA A 120 16.78 -3.52 10.22
C ALA A 120 17.09 -3.27 11.71
N ASP A 121 16.09 -3.41 12.59
CA ASP A 121 16.23 -3.14 14.02
C ASP A 121 16.95 -4.29 14.76
N TYR A 122 16.61 -5.54 14.44
CA TYR A 122 17.06 -6.74 15.17
C TYR A 122 18.04 -7.61 14.38
N GLY A 123 18.30 -7.31 13.11
CA GLY A 123 19.07 -8.16 12.21
C GLY A 123 18.23 -9.27 11.56
N PRO A 124 18.79 -10.02 10.59
CA PRO A 124 18.09 -11.14 9.98
C PRO A 124 17.82 -12.22 11.05
N GLY A 125 16.54 -12.47 11.35
CA GLY A 125 16.16 -13.57 12.23
C GLY A 125 16.44 -14.92 11.57
N GLU A 126 16.76 -15.95 12.36
CA GLU A 126 17.02 -17.33 11.89
C GLU A 126 15.87 -17.90 11.03
N ASP A 127 14.66 -17.37 11.19
CA ASP A 127 13.47 -17.75 10.41
C ASP A 127 13.47 -17.20 8.98
N SER A 128 14.23 -16.14 8.70
CA SER A 128 14.37 -15.56 7.36
C SER A 128 15.19 -16.45 6.43
N GLU A 129 16.03 -17.34 6.97
CA GLU A 129 16.79 -18.31 6.18
C GLU A 129 15.91 -19.42 5.59
N LYS A 130 14.70 -19.63 6.13
CA LYS A 130 13.79 -20.70 5.68
C LYS A 130 12.86 -20.29 4.53
N ILE A 131 12.62 -18.99 4.32
CA ILE A 131 11.67 -18.51 3.29
C ILE A 131 12.30 -18.52 1.88
N VAL A 132 13.62 -18.70 1.76
CA VAL A 132 14.33 -18.71 0.45
C VAL A 132 14.45 -20.14 -0.14
N LEU A 133 13.91 -21.17 0.50
CA LEU A 133 14.19 -22.57 0.14
C LEU A 133 13.06 -23.37 -0.51
N GLU A 134 11.92 -22.78 -0.89
CA GLU A 134 10.83 -23.55 -1.54
C GLU A 134 10.61 -23.30 -3.05
N ASP A 135 11.32 -22.35 -3.69
CA ASP A 135 11.09 -22.03 -5.12
C ASP A 135 12.33 -22.16 -6.03
N ALA A 136 13.33 -22.97 -5.66
CA ALA A 136 14.42 -23.28 -6.57
C ALA A 136 14.99 -24.67 -6.32
N GLU A 137 14.33 -25.69 -6.89
CA GLU A 137 15.02 -26.94 -7.16
C GLU A 137 16.24 -26.67 -8.05
N ASN A 138 17.40 -27.16 -7.56
CA ASN A 138 18.66 -27.35 -8.27
C ASN A 138 19.70 -26.20 -8.27
N LYS A 139 20.43 -26.04 -7.15
CA LYS A 139 21.88 -25.71 -7.13
C LYS A 139 22.50 -25.97 -5.73
N PRO A 140 23.79 -26.36 -5.66
CA PRO A 140 24.41 -26.86 -4.43
C PRO A 140 24.71 -25.73 -3.44
N ARG A 141 24.40 -26.00 -2.18
CA ARG A 141 24.64 -25.16 -1.00
C ARG A 141 26.13 -24.86 -0.86
N ILE A 142 26.50 -23.58 -0.82
CA ILE A 142 27.82 -23.15 -0.35
C ILE A 142 27.71 -22.92 1.15
N SER A 143 28.35 -23.79 1.91
CA SER A 143 28.62 -23.65 3.33
C SER A 143 29.53 -22.43 3.56
N PHE A 144 29.11 -21.53 4.45
CA PHE A 144 29.97 -20.48 4.98
C PHE A 144 30.95 -21.10 5.99
N HIS A 145 32.03 -21.69 5.49
CA HIS A 145 33.25 -21.84 6.28
C HIS A 145 34.21 -20.71 5.91
N ARG A 146 34.56 -19.93 6.93
CA ARG A 146 35.60 -18.92 6.90
C ARG A 146 36.94 -19.63 6.71
N THR A 147 37.43 -19.67 5.47
CA THR A 147 38.83 -19.95 5.19
C THR A 147 39.30 -19.05 4.05
N ARG A 148 40.35 -18.27 4.33
CA ARG A 148 41.16 -17.56 3.34
C ARG A 148 41.74 -18.57 2.36
N GLU A 149 41.24 -18.64 1.13
CA GLU A 149 42.03 -19.06 -0.02
C GLU A 149 41.58 -18.30 -1.27
N HIS A 150 42.53 -17.57 -1.87
CA HIS A 150 42.46 -17.14 -3.25
C HIS A 150 42.26 -18.38 -4.13
N THR A 151 41.23 -18.39 -4.99
CA THR A 151 41.34 -18.87 -6.39
C THR A 151 40.00 -18.78 -7.12
N VAL A 152 40.02 -17.96 -8.19
CA VAL A 152 39.17 -17.99 -9.39
C VAL A 152 37.66 -17.84 -9.17
N GLU A 153 37.24 -16.57 -9.12
CA GLU A 153 35.84 -16.16 -9.18
C GLU A 153 35.17 -16.65 -10.47
N LYS A 154 34.06 -17.39 -10.31
CA LYS A 154 33.17 -17.75 -11.41
C LYS A 154 32.55 -16.49 -11.98
N LYS A 155 32.95 -16.11 -13.19
CA LYS A 155 32.39 -15.02 -14.00
C LYS A 155 30.86 -15.04 -13.96
N ARG A 156 30.26 -14.07 -13.26
CA ARG A 156 28.82 -13.81 -13.29
C ARG A 156 28.49 -12.91 -14.47
N VAL A 157 28.31 -13.51 -15.63
CA VAL A 157 27.74 -12.85 -16.81
C VAL A 157 26.23 -12.80 -16.64
N VAL A 158 25.69 -11.72 -16.09
CA VAL A 158 24.25 -11.46 -16.08
C VAL A 158 23.98 -10.47 -17.22
N LEU A 159 23.01 -10.79 -18.09
CA LEU A 159 22.64 -10.02 -19.30
C LEU A 159 23.68 -10.03 -20.45
N GLY A 160 24.59 -11.00 -20.49
CA GLY A 160 25.59 -11.11 -21.56
C GLY A 160 26.72 -10.06 -21.45
N ILE A 161 26.75 -9.28 -20.36
CA ILE A 161 27.76 -8.27 -20.11
C ILE A 161 28.81 -8.86 -19.17
N ASP A 162 30.08 -8.86 -19.61
CA ASP A 162 31.21 -9.23 -18.77
C ASP A 162 31.54 -8.06 -17.83
N HIS A 163 31.06 -8.15 -16.59
CA HIS A 163 31.25 -7.10 -15.59
C HIS A 163 32.73 -6.90 -15.26
N ASP A 164 33.58 -7.91 -15.37
CA ASP A 164 35.02 -7.78 -15.09
C ASP A 164 35.70 -6.93 -16.16
N ALA A 165 35.33 -7.15 -17.43
CA ALA A 165 35.80 -6.32 -18.54
C ALA A 165 35.29 -4.88 -18.40
N LEU A 166 34.04 -4.69 -17.98
CA LEU A 166 33.45 -3.38 -17.71
C LEU A 166 34.19 -2.65 -16.57
N TYR A 167 34.42 -3.31 -15.44
CA TYR A 167 35.12 -2.72 -14.30
C TYR A 167 36.55 -2.34 -14.66
N LYS A 168 37.26 -3.21 -15.39
CA LYS A 168 38.61 -2.91 -15.88
C LYS A 168 38.62 -1.72 -16.83
N GLN A 169 37.62 -1.63 -17.72
CA GLN A 169 37.46 -0.49 -18.62
C GLN A 169 37.14 0.81 -17.86
N ILE A 170 36.33 0.74 -16.78
CA ILE A 170 36.04 1.89 -15.91
C ILE A 170 37.31 2.35 -15.18
N GLU A 171 38.11 1.42 -14.67
CA GLU A 171 39.38 1.74 -14.00
C GLU A 171 40.39 2.38 -14.95
N ASP A 172 40.58 1.81 -16.15
CA ASP A 172 41.44 2.39 -17.18
C ASP A 172 40.96 3.78 -17.59
N TYR A 173 39.65 4.00 -17.69
CA TYR A 173 39.09 5.32 -17.97
C TYR A 173 39.36 6.30 -16.83
N LYS A 174 39.20 5.88 -15.57
CA LYS A 174 39.49 6.73 -14.39
C LYS A 174 40.97 7.06 -14.26
N GLN A 175 41.87 6.18 -14.68
CA GLN A 175 43.31 6.45 -14.65
C GLN A 175 43.77 7.36 -15.80
N ARG A 176 43.11 7.28 -16.96
CA ARG A 176 43.32 8.20 -18.07
C ARG A 176 42.58 9.53 -17.89
N PHE A 177 41.57 9.56 -17.04
CA PHE A 177 40.81 10.73 -16.65
C PHE A 177 41.41 11.34 -15.39
N ASP A 178 42.48 12.12 -15.56
CA ASP A 178 43.07 12.91 -14.49
C ASP A 178 42.07 14.02 -14.07
N PRO A 179 41.61 14.08 -12.80
CA PRO A 179 40.69 15.12 -12.34
C PRO A 179 41.28 16.53 -12.41
N ARG A 180 42.60 16.65 -12.63
CA ARG A 180 43.29 17.94 -12.72
C ARG A 180 43.14 18.65 -14.07
N ASP A 181 42.71 17.95 -15.11
CA ASP A 181 42.44 18.55 -16.43
C ASP A 181 40.95 18.88 -16.66
N SER A 182 40.08 18.61 -15.68
CA SER A 182 38.63 18.79 -15.80
C SER A 182 38.10 20.19 -15.47
N ASP A 183 38.93 21.11 -14.99
CA ASP A 183 38.49 22.51 -14.79
C ASP A 183 38.45 23.32 -16.11
N SER A 184 38.96 22.78 -17.21
CA SER A 184 39.07 23.53 -18.48
C SER A 184 38.12 23.10 -19.59
N GLN A 185 37.45 21.92 -19.53
CA GLN A 185 36.68 21.42 -20.68
C GLN A 185 35.29 20.81 -20.43
N LEU A 186 34.75 20.85 -19.20
CA LEU A 186 33.32 20.56 -18.95
C LEU A 186 32.44 21.81 -18.78
N ASN A 187 33.00 23.01 -18.95
CA ASN A 187 32.27 24.27 -18.94
C ASN A 187 31.60 24.65 -20.28
N ASN A 188 31.44 23.71 -21.21
CA ASN A 188 30.76 23.97 -22.49
C ASN A 188 29.48 23.15 -22.70
N SER A 189 28.70 22.96 -21.63
CA SER A 189 27.25 22.77 -21.78
C SER A 189 26.49 23.65 -20.79
N GLY A 190 26.42 24.94 -21.11
CA GLY A 190 25.42 25.88 -20.59
C GLY A 190 25.67 26.41 -19.19
N SER A 191 26.74 27.21 -18.99
CA SER A 191 26.73 28.16 -17.88
C SER A 191 25.60 29.16 -18.12
N LEU A 192 24.50 29.02 -17.36
CA LEU A 192 23.31 29.88 -17.46
C LEU A 192 23.74 31.33 -17.19
N THR A 193 23.26 32.27 -18.01
CA THR A 193 23.57 33.69 -17.80
C THR A 193 23.07 34.12 -16.42
N GLN A 194 23.73 35.08 -15.79
CA GLN A 194 23.36 35.59 -14.45
C GLN A 194 21.86 35.95 -14.38
N GLU A 195 21.33 36.51 -15.47
CA GLU A 195 19.92 36.86 -15.62
C GLU A 195 18.96 35.64 -15.60
N GLN A 196 19.37 34.50 -16.17
CA GLN A 196 18.58 33.27 -16.12
C GLN A 196 18.53 32.68 -14.71
N LEU A 197 19.60 32.83 -13.93
CA LEU A 197 19.62 32.41 -12.53
C LEU A 197 18.71 33.28 -11.67
N ASP A 198 18.72 34.60 -11.90
CA ASP A 198 17.84 35.54 -11.22
C ASP A 198 16.36 35.32 -11.58
N LEU A 199 16.06 35.03 -12.85
CA LEU A 199 14.70 34.65 -13.28
C LEU A 199 14.21 33.39 -12.56
N LEU A 200 15.07 32.37 -12.40
CA LEU A 200 14.74 31.15 -11.68
C LEU A 200 14.54 31.39 -10.18
N ALA A 201 15.30 32.31 -9.58
CA ALA A 201 15.12 32.71 -8.19
C ALA A 201 13.76 33.41 -7.99
N GLU A 202 13.38 34.29 -8.91
CA GLU A 202 12.08 34.97 -8.86
C GLU A 202 10.91 34.01 -9.06
N ILE A 203 11.02 33.06 -10.00
CA ILE A 203 10.01 32.00 -10.20
C ILE A 203 9.84 31.16 -8.93
N ARG A 204 10.94 30.81 -8.24
CA ARG A 204 10.88 30.08 -6.96
C ARG A 204 10.18 30.88 -5.88
N LYS A 205 10.47 32.18 -5.78
CA LYS A 205 9.84 33.11 -4.81
C LYS A 205 8.34 33.24 -5.06
N GLN A 206 7.92 33.41 -6.31
CA GLN A 206 6.51 33.49 -6.70
C GLN A 206 5.73 32.21 -6.33
N LYS A 207 6.28 31.03 -6.63
CA LYS A 207 5.65 29.75 -6.26
C LYS A 207 5.49 29.58 -4.75
N LEU A 208 6.43 30.11 -3.97
CA LEU A 208 6.38 30.04 -2.50
C LEU A 208 5.30 30.98 -1.94
N ILE A 209 5.15 32.16 -2.52
CA ILE A 209 4.06 33.10 -2.20
C ILE A 209 2.70 32.52 -2.59
N GLU A 210 2.58 31.91 -3.77
CA GLU A 210 1.34 31.26 -4.21
C GLU A 210 0.93 30.12 -3.28
N LYS A 211 1.88 29.27 -2.85
CA LYS A 211 1.63 28.22 -1.85
C LYS A 211 1.14 28.81 -0.52
N LYS A 212 1.73 29.91 -0.04
CA LYS A 212 1.27 30.60 1.18
C LYS A 212 -0.16 31.15 1.02
N LYS A 213 -0.48 31.78 -0.11
CA LYS A 213 -1.84 32.27 -0.42
C LYS A 213 -2.86 31.14 -0.51
N ARG A 214 -2.52 30.01 -1.14
CA ARG A 214 -3.40 28.83 -1.23
C ARG A 214 -3.64 28.19 0.14
N LYS A 215 -2.62 28.15 1.01
CA LYS A 215 -2.78 27.71 2.40
C LYS A 215 -3.67 28.66 3.19
N ALA A 216 -3.46 29.98 3.09
CA ALA A 216 -4.29 30.97 3.77
C ALA A 216 -5.76 30.95 3.30
N LYS A 217 -6.00 30.73 1.99
CA LYS A 217 -7.37 30.56 1.45
C LYS A 217 -8.04 29.27 1.96
N LYS A 218 -7.27 28.24 2.26
CA LYS A 218 -7.76 26.96 2.80
C LYS A 218 -7.98 26.98 4.32
N MET A 219 -7.52 28.03 5.02
CA MET A 219 -7.73 28.25 6.46
C MET A 219 -8.93 29.14 6.78
N LYS A 220 -9.70 29.57 5.77
CA LYS A 220 -11.05 30.07 6.01
C LYS A 220 -11.92 28.83 6.22
N ASP A 221 -12.08 28.43 7.48
CA ASP A 221 -13.06 27.43 7.89
C ASP A 221 -14.43 27.87 7.36
N ASP A 222 -15.05 27.02 6.55
CA ASP A 222 -16.47 27.14 6.18
C ASP A 222 -17.39 26.63 7.32
N ASP A 223 -16.81 26.23 8.45
CA ASP A 223 -17.53 25.82 9.65
C ASP A 223 -18.05 27.07 10.37
N ILE A 224 -19.23 27.52 9.93
CA ILE A 224 -20.03 28.46 10.71
C ILE A 224 -20.33 27.79 12.05
N THR A 225 -19.77 28.33 13.14
CA THR A 225 -20.02 27.78 14.47
C THR A 225 -21.52 27.92 14.75
N PRO A 226 -22.22 26.91 15.35
CA PRO A 226 -23.67 26.98 15.57
C PRO A 226 -24.15 28.26 16.25
N LYS A 227 -23.31 28.83 17.13
CA LYS A 227 -23.54 30.12 17.80
C LYS A 227 -23.56 31.31 16.83
N GLU A 228 -22.70 31.31 15.82
CA GLU A 228 -22.57 32.40 14.85
C GLU A 228 -23.70 32.36 13.82
N PHE A 229 -24.18 31.18 13.45
CA PHE A 229 -25.41 31.02 12.67
C PHE A 229 -26.64 31.59 13.40
N LEU A 230 -26.78 31.32 14.70
CA LEU A 230 -27.90 31.83 15.50
C LEU A 230 -27.85 33.34 15.64
N LEU A 231 -26.67 33.92 15.89
CA LEU A 231 -26.52 35.38 15.98
C LEU A 231 -26.83 36.05 14.65
N ARG A 232 -26.33 35.50 13.53
CA ARG A 232 -26.63 36.04 12.20
C ARG A 232 -28.12 35.99 11.87
N ARG A 233 -28.80 34.92 12.26
CA ARG A 233 -30.26 34.80 12.12
C ARG A 233 -31.01 35.83 12.97
N GLN A 234 -30.59 36.06 14.20
CA GLN A 234 -31.20 37.08 15.06
C GLN A 234 -31.01 38.50 14.53
N LEU A 235 -29.84 38.82 13.97
CA LEU A 235 -29.60 40.10 13.30
C LEU A 235 -30.48 40.27 12.07
N GLN A 236 -30.62 39.22 11.25
CA GLN A 236 -31.47 39.26 10.07
C GLN A 236 -32.96 39.38 10.43
N GLU A 237 -33.40 38.76 11.52
CA GLU A 237 -34.76 38.91 12.06
C GLU A 237 -35.00 40.28 12.72
N GLN A 238 -33.94 41.00 13.15
CA GLN A 238 -34.02 42.38 13.64
C GLN A 238 -34.06 43.39 12.50
N ASP A 239 -33.24 43.20 11.47
CA ASP A 239 -33.25 44.05 10.27
C ASP A 239 -34.59 43.97 9.52
N GLU A 240 -35.25 42.80 9.53
CA GLU A 240 -36.62 42.62 8.98
C GLU A 240 -37.74 43.20 9.86
N GLN A 241 -37.46 43.57 11.11
CA GLN A 241 -38.42 44.21 12.02
C GLN A 241 -38.31 45.74 12.04
N ASP A 242 -37.19 46.28 11.54
CA ASP A 242 -36.90 47.72 11.47
C ASP A 242 -37.14 48.34 10.05
N GLU A 243 -37.63 47.55 9.08
CA GLU A 243 -38.23 48.02 7.80
C GLU A 243 -39.77 48.02 7.83
#